data_AF-A0A0P7BG28-F1
#
_entry.id   AF-A0A0P7BG28-F1
#
_cell.length_a   1.000
_cell.length_b   1.000
_cell.length_c   1.000
_cell.angle_alpha   90.00
_cell.angle_beta   90.00
_cell.angle_gamma   90.00
#
_symmetry.space_group_name_H-M   'P 1'
#
loop_
_entity.id
_entity.type
_entity.pdbx_description
1 polymer ?
#
loop_
_entity_poly.entity_id
_entity_poly.type
_entity_poly.pdbx_seq_one_letter_code
_entity_poly.pdbx_strand_id
1 'polypeptide(L)'
;MRSQHRTVVSIPIPGTLPPHIVVAFLQTYAPTLRHNEHVVGFDDIPCDPSITASDPFFGPWDASVRSFQVHEVTQLIPGVNRSVKWPVVFQCIPDGICSRADHYIGTIVWARWTVRRRDAGSPTHSDSTTSSSSTEPGDEWELFEEVLTDANTMMMPFTARVIDKVHNQISQRVVDEAFKAYMNGTLYQ
;
A
#
# COMPACT_ATOMS: atom_id res chain seq x y z
N MET A 1 6.62 -25.50 -5.39
CA MET A 1 5.51 -25.26 -4.45
C MET A 1 5.43 -23.76 -4.19
N ARG A 2 4.21 -23.19 -4.16
CA ARG A 2 3.97 -21.78 -3.81
C ARG A 2 3.38 -21.71 -2.41
N SER A 3 3.58 -20.60 -1.72
CA SER A 3 3.05 -20.33 -0.39
C SER A 3 2.45 -18.93 -0.40
N GLN A 4 1.52 -18.67 0.51
CA GLN A 4 0.88 -17.38 0.69
C GLN A 4 1.15 -16.82 2.08
N HIS A 5 1.34 -15.51 2.15
CA HIS A 5 1.47 -14.73 3.39
C HIS A 5 0.48 -13.57 3.35
N ARG A 6 -0.21 -13.33 4.46
CA ARG A 6 -1.14 -12.21 4.59
C ARG A 6 -0.65 -11.26 5.66
N THR A 7 -0.61 -9.97 5.31
CA THR A 7 -0.26 -8.88 6.20
C THR A 7 -1.41 -7.91 6.27
N VAL A 8 -1.60 -7.31 7.43
CA VAL A 8 -2.56 -6.23 7.64
C VAL A 8 -1.83 -5.06 8.29
N VAL A 9 -2.04 -3.86 7.77
CA VAL A 9 -1.53 -2.61 8.33
C VAL A 9 -2.72 -1.72 8.69
N SER A 10 -2.66 -1.06 9.85
CA SER A 10 -3.60 -0.01 10.25
C SER A 10 -2.80 1.20 10.72
N ILE A 11 -3.07 2.36 10.12
CA ILE A 11 -2.46 3.64 10.47
C ILE A 11 -3.58 4.62 10.87
N PRO A 12 -3.56 5.19 12.10
CA PRO A 12 -4.49 6.25 12.48
C PRO A 12 -4.44 7.42 11.49
N ILE A 13 -5.59 7.91 11.09
CA ILE A 13 -5.71 9.21 10.43
C ILE A 13 -5.89 10.26 11.53
N PRO A 14 -5.01 11.28 11.60
CA PRO A 14 -5.15 12.34 12.60
C PRO A 14 -6.54 13.00 12.50
N GLY A 15 -7.20 13.27 13.63
CA GLY A 15 -8.55 13.83 13.63
C GLY A 15 -8.73 15.20 12.96
N THR A 16 -7.63 15.93 12.75
CA THR A 16 -7.61 17.18 11.98
C THR A 16 -7.55 16.98 10.47
N LEU A 17 -7.25 15.76 10.00
CA LEU A 17 -7.18 15.42 8.58
C LEU A 17 -8.51 14.80 8.12
N PRO A 18 -9.25 15.44 7.21
CA PRO A 18 -10.47 14.84 6.68
C PRO A 18 -10.15 13.52 5.94
N PRO A 19 -10.84 12.40 6.22
CA PRO A 19 -10.51 11.08 5.65
C PRO A 19 -10.55 11.02 4.12
N HIS A 20 -11.45 11.79 3.49
CA HIS A 20 -11.55 11.86 2.03
C HIS A 20 -10.29 12.42 1.37
N ILE A 21 -9.47 13.19 2.09
CA ILE A 21 -8.18 13.68 1.59
C ILE A 21 -7.20 12.51 1.42
N VAL A 22 -7.18 11.57 2.37
CA VAL A 22 -6.36 10.35 2.27
C VAL A 22 -6.82 9.49 1.09
N VAL A 23 -8.15 9.34 0.90
CA VAL A 23 -8.71 8.64 -0.27
C VAL A 23 -8.27 9.30 -1.57
N ALA A 24 -8.42 10.63 -1.69
CA ALA A 24 -7.99 11.36 -2.88
C ALA A 24 -6.49 11.16 -3.16
N PHE A 25 -5.66 11.14 -2.11
CA PHE A 25 -4.23 10.89 -2.23
C PHE A 25 -3.94 9.49 -2.76
N LEU A 26 -4.55 8.45 -2.18
CA LEU A 26 -4.43 7.07 -2.64
C LEU A 26 -4.83 6.91 -4.10
N GLN A 27 -5.93 7.54 -4.52
CA GLN A 27 -6.48 7.42 -5.87
C GLN A 27 -5.63 8.11 -6.95
N THR A 28 -4.55 8.80 -6.57
CA THR A 28 -3.50 9.22 -7.52
C THR A 28 -2.48 8.13 -7.82
N TYR A 29 -2.49 7.02 -7.06
CA TYR A 29 -1.57 5.87 -7.08
C TYR A 29 -0.10 6.17 -6.77
N ALA A 30 0.40 7.32 -7.23
CA ALA A 30 1.80 7.72 -7.10
C ALA A 30 2.34 7.68 -5.66
N PRO A 31 1.59 8.02 -4.59
CA PRO A 31 2.09 7.94 -3.23
C PRO A 31 2.51 6.52 -2.81
N THR A 32 1.75 5.48 -3.19
CA THR A 32 2.10 4.10 -2.83
C THR A 32 3.36 3.62 -3.54
N LEU A 33 3.60 4.11 -4.76
CA LEU A 33 4.82 3.84 -5.52
C LEU A 33 6.03 4.61 -5.01
N ARG A 34 5.90 5.93 -4.79
CA ARG A 34 7.00 6.81 -4.37
C ARG A 34 7.51 6.51 -2.97
N HIS A 35 6.64 6.02 -2.08
CA HIS A 35 7.02 5.72 -0.70
C HIS A 35 7.64 4.34 -0.50
N ASN A 36 7.65 3.50 -1.53
CA ASN A 36 8.39 2.25 -1.52
C ASN A 36 9.90 2.55 -1.62
N GLU A 37 10.66 2.20 -0.58
CA GLU A 37 12.09 2.55 -0.45
C GLU A 37 12.97 1.95 -1.56
N HIS A 38 12.51 0.91 -2.25
CA HIS A 38 13.27 0.27 -3.31
C HIS A 38 12.96 0.85 -4.71
N VAL A 39 11.89 1.63 -4.84
CA VAL A 39 11.45 2.23 -6.11
C VAL A 39 12.23 3.50 -6.40
N VAL A 40 12.86 3.56 -7.56
CA VAL A 40 13.62 4.73 -8.05
C VAL A 40 12.87 5.52 -9.13
N GLY A 41 11.78 4.95 -9.65
CA GLY A 41 10.94 5.58 -10.66
C GLY A 41 9.86 4.63 -11.15
N PHE A 42 8.94 5.16 -11.95
CA PHE A 42 7.90 4.38 -12.60
C PHE A 42 7.38 5.13 -13.82
N ASP A 43 6.97 4.39 -14.84
CA ASP A 43 6.38 4.93 -16.07
C ASP A 43 4.95 4.38 -16.24
N ASP A 44 4.03 5.19 -16.73
CA ASP A 44 2.72 4.71 -17.20
C ASP A 44 2.92 3.75 -18.38
N ILE A 45 2.21 2.61 -18.36
CA ILE A 45 2.20 1.64 -19.46
C ILE A 45 0.76 1.30 -19.84
N PRO A 46 0.52 0.82 -21.08
CA PRO A 46 -0.80 0.33 -21.46
C PRO A 46 -1.30 -0.76 -20.51
N CYS A 47 -2.55 -0.63 -20.09
CA CYS A 47 -3.21 -1.61 -19.24
C CYS A 47 -3.75 -2.77 -20.10
N ASP A 48 -3.56 -4.00 -19.64
CA ASP A 48 -4.17 -5.19 -20.25
C ASP A 48 -5.41 -5.62 -19.42
N PRO A 49 -6.63 -5.50 -19.96
CA PRO A 49 -7.86 -5.93 -19.28
C PRO A 49 -7.87 -7.40 -18.86
N SER A 50 -7.06 -8.26 -19.51
CA SER A 50 -6.97 -9.67 -19.15
C SER A 50 -6.41 -9.89 -17.75
N ILE A 51 -5.56 -8.98 -17.25
CA ILE A 51 -4.92 -9.08 -15.94
C ILE A 51 -5.94 -8.95 -14.82
N THR A 52 -6.91 -8.04 -14.94
CA THR A 52 -7.94 -7.81 -13.92
C THR A 52 -9.17 -8.68 -14.09
N ALA A 53 -9.47 -9.16 -15.32
CA ALA A 53 -10.70 -9.88 -15.63
C ALA A 53 -10.90 -11.19 -14.83
N SER A 54 -9.81 -11.83 -14.41
CA SER A 54 -9.83 -13.09 -13.65
C SER A 54 -9.37 -12.94 -12.21
N ASP A 55 -9.04 -11.72 -11.79
CA ASP A 55 -8.39 -11.47 -10.52
C ASP A 55 -9.41 -10.98 -9.48
N PRO A 56 -9.66 -11.75 -8.41
CA PRO A 56 -10.71 -11.43 -7.43
C PRO A 56 -10.42 -10.17 -6.59
N PHE A 57 -9.22 -9.59 -6.69
CA PHE A 57 -8.91 -8.31 -6.03
C PHE A 57 -9.45 -7.09 -6.78
N PHE A 58 -9.79 -7.24 -8.06
CA PHE A 58 -10.29 -6.17 -8.91
C PHE A 58 -11.81 -6.26 -9.09
N GLY A 59 -12.43 -5.11 -9.28
CA GLY A 59 -13.81 -5.01 -9.71
C GLY A 59 -13.94 -5.17 -11.23
N PRO A 60 -15.14 -4.94 -11.78
CA PRO A 60 -15.32 -4.76 -13.22
C PRO A 60 -14.36 -3.69 -13.75
N TRP A 61 -13.88 -3.87 -14.98
CA TRP A 61 -13.00 -2.89 -15.62
C TRP A 61 -13.68 -1.52 -15.73
N ASP A 62 -12.94 -0.46 -15.39
CA ASP A 62 -13.39 0.93 -15.50
C ASP A 62 -12.22 1.87 -15.88
N ALA A 63 -12.51 3.16 -16.01
CA ALA A 63 -11.55 4.18 -16.40
C ALA A 63 -10.48 4.49 -15.32
N SER A 64 -10.62 3.96 -14.11
CA SER A 64 -9.62 4.10 -13.04
C SER A 64 -8.51 3.06 -13.15
N VAL A 65 -8.65 2.03 -13.98
CA VAL A 65 -7.60 1.00 -14.10
C VAL A 65 -6.34 1.60 -14.73
N ARG A 66 -5.23 1.57 -13.99
CA ARG A 66 -3.94 2.13 -14.40
C ARG A 66 -2.82 1.13 -14.17
N SER A 67 -1.90 1.05 -15.11
CA SER A 67 -0.73 0.17 -15.04
C SER A 67 0.54 0.98 -15.09
N PHE A 68 1.50 0.62 -14.24
CA PHE A 68 2.81 1.25 -14.19
C PHE A 68 3.90 0.20 -14.34
N GLN A 69 4.96 0.55 -15.08
CA GLN A 69 6.22 -0.16 -15.05
C GLN A 69 7.08 0.43 -13.93
N VAL A 70 7.22 -0.29 -12.82
CA VAL A 70 8.04 0.15 -11.69
C VAL A 70 9.51 -0.15 -11.94
N HIS A 71 10.38 0.80 -11.61
CA HIS A 71 11.83 0.66 -11.64
C HIS A 71 12.35 0.55 -10.22
N GLU A 72 12.97 -0.58 -9.90
CA GLU A 72 13.49 -0.87 -8.57
C GLU A 72 15.01 -1.07 -8.63
N VAL A 73 15.71 -0.67 -7.57
CA VAL A 73 17.12 -1.02 -7.36
C VAL A 73 17.23 -1.88 -6.10
N THR A 74 17.46 -3.17 -6.28
CA THR A 74 17.64 -4.12 -5.18
C THR A 74 19.13 -4.33 -4.92
N GLN A 75 19.56 -4.30 -3.66
CA GLN A 75 20.90 -4.73 -3.27
C GLN A 75 20.95 -6.26 -3.16
N LEU A 76 21.82 -6.91 -3.93
CA LEU A 76 21.98 -8.38 -3.90
C LEU A 76 22.94 -8.81 -2.79
N ILE A 77 24.05 -8.08 -2.67
CA ILE A 77 25.08 -8.20 -1.63
C ILE A 77 25.66 -6.80 -1.36
N PRO A 78 26.37 -6.57 -0.23
CA PRO A 78 27.01 -5.29 0.03
C PRO A 78 27.86 -4.83 -1.17
N GLY A 79 27.55 -3.65 -1.71
CA GLY A 79 28.23 -3.04 -2.86
C GLY A 79 27.76 -3.48 -4.25
N VAL A 80 26.87 -4.48 -4.38
CA VAL A 80 26.32 -4.91 -5.68
C VAL A 80 24.81 -4.68 -5.73
N ASN A 81 24.41 -3.76 -6.60
CA ASN A 81 23.02 -3.42 -6.86
C ASN A 81 22.57 -3.97 -8.21
N ARG A 82 21.28 -4.31 -8.32
CA ARG A 82 20.65 -4.71 -9.58
C ARG A 82 19.42 -3.85 -9.82
N SER A 83 19.37 -3.24 -11.00
CA SER A 83 18.18 -2.59 -11.50
C SER A 83 17.24 -3.62 -12.10
N VAL A 84 15.98 -3.55 -11.72
CA VAL A 84 14.91 -4.46 -12.14
C VAL A 84 13.66 -3.68 -12.45
N LYS A 85 12.81 -4.26 -13.29
CA LYS A 85 11.52 -3.67 -13.66
C LYS A 85 10.42 -4.70 -13.47
N TRP A 86 9.29 -4.28 -12.95
CA TRP A 86 8.10 -5.12 -12.78
C TRP A 86 6.83 -4.29 -12.96
N PRO A 87 5.76 -4.87 -13.53
CA PRO A 87 4.49 -4.17 -13.70
C PRO A 87 3.67 -4.19 -12.41
N VAL A 88 2.85 -3.16 -12.24
CA VAL A 88 1.78 -3.11 -11.24
C VAL A 88 0.53 -2.52 -11.87
N VAL A 89 -0.61 -3.08 -11.51
CA VAL A 89 -1.93 -2.59 -11.91
C VAL A 89 -2.65 -2.07 -10.68
N PHE A 90 -3.31 -0.92 -10.80
CA PHE A 90 -4.16 -0.31 -9.80
C PHE A 90 -5.58 -0.14 -10.31
N GLN A 91 -6.54 -0.10 -9.39
CA GLN A 91 -7.91 0.32 -9.65
C GLN A 91 -8.42 1.10 -8.43
N CYS A 92 -9.20 2.16 -8.67
CA CYS A 92 -9.92 2.83 -7.58
C CYS A 92 -11.07 1.97 -7.07
N ILE A 93 -11.27 2.02 -5.76
CA ILE A 93 -12.49 1.56 -5.10
C ILE A 93 -13.09 2.73 -4.32
N PRO A 94 -14.37 2.69 -3.92
CA PRO A 94 -15.05 3.86 -3.34
C PRO A 94 -14.31 4.52 -2.16
N ASP A 95 -13.63 3.72 -1.35
CA ASP A 95 -12.93 4.12 -0.12
C ASP A 95 -11.40 4.01 -0.23
N GLY A 96 -10.84 3.81 -1.43
CA GLY A 96 -9.39 3.72 -1.62
C GLY A 96 -8.98 3.14 -2.97
N ILE A 97 -8.01 2.21 -2.94
CA ILE A 97 -7.46 1.56 -4.14
C ILE A 97 -7.17 0.07 -3.89
N CYS A 98 -7.19 -0.73 -4.95
CA CYS A 98 -6.57 -2.04 -4.97
C CYS A 98 -5.44 -2.10 -6.00
N SER A 99 -4.51 -3.02 -5.80
CA SER A 99 -3.38 -3.23 -6.69
C SER A 99 -2.97 -4.68 -6.79
N ARG A 100 -2.25 -4.98 -7.88
CA ARG A 100 -1.49 -6.20 -8.07
C ARG A 100 -0.15 -5.89 -8.70
N ALA A 101 0.93 -6.38 -8.10
CA ALA A 101 2.28 -6.32 -8.64
C ALA A 101 2.80 -7.73 -8.95
N ASP A 102 3.30 -7.91 -10.18
CA ASP A 102 3.94 -9.16 -10.62
C ASP A 102 5.47 -8.95 -10.60
N HIS A 103 6.11 -9.26 -9.47
CA HIS A 103 7.52 -8.95 -9.21
C HIS A 103 8.48 -9.89 -9.95
N TYR A 104 9.70 -9.42 -10.26
CA TYR A 104 10.65 -10.10 -11.15
C TYR A 104 11.17 -11.46 -10.64
N ILE A 105 11.02 -11.76 -9.35
CA ILE A 105 11.38 -13.06 -8.74
C ILE A 105 10.21 -14.05 -8.68
N GLY A 106 9.11 -13.77 -9.41
CA GLY A 106 7.92 -14.63 -9.45
C GLY A 106 7.00 -14.48 -8.22
N THR A 107 7.20 -13.43 -7.43
CA THR A 107 6.31 -13.05 -6.33
C THR A 107 5.16 -12.22 -6.89
N ILE A 108 3.93 -12.56 -6.50
CA ILE A 108 2.73 -11.77 -6.81
C ILE A 108 2.26 -11.14 -5.51
N VAL A 109 2.03 -9.84 -5.53
CA VAL A 109 1.54 -9.09 -4.37
C VAL A 109 0.24 -8.43 -4.74
N TRP A 110 -0.82 -8.74 -4.01
CA TRP A 110 -2.06 -7.99 -4.03
C TRP A 110 -2.11 -7.10 -2.79
N ALA A 111 -2.48 -5.85 -2.96
CA ALA A 111 -2.68 -4.94 -1.84
C ALA A 111 -3.97 -4.13 -2.03
N ARG A 112 -4.74 -3.98 -0.95
CA ARG A 112 -5.93 -3.15 -0.91
C ARG A 112 -5.79 -2.15 0.22
N TRP A 113 -5.81 -0.87 -0.10
CA TRP A 113 -5.85 0.24 0.86
C TRP A 113 -7.26 0.80 0.92
N THR A 114 -7.83 0.88 2.11
CA THR A 114 -9.14 1.49 2.37
C THR A 114 -9.06 2.46 3.53
N VAL A 115 -9.81 3.55 3.43
CA VAL A 115 -10.02 4.49 4.53
C VAL A 115 -11.34 4.14 5.21
N ARG A 116 -11.27 3.71 6.47
CA ARG A 116 -12.44 3.24 7.22
C ARG A 116 -12.45 3.77 8.64
N ARG A 117 -13.60 3.70 9.31
CA ARG A 117 -13.68 3.94 10.75
C ARG A 117 -12.98 2.78 11.48
N ARG A 118 -12.23 3.10 12.53
CA ARG A 118 -11.56 2.12 13.37
C ARG A 118 -12.57 1.31 14.17
N ASP A 119 -12.40 -0.01 14.18
CA ASP A 119 -13.16 -0.87 15.06
C ASP A 119 -12.76 -0.59 16.52
N ALA A 120 -13.74 -0.41 17.42
CA ALA A 120 -13.52 -0.07 18.83
C ALA A 120 -12.71 -1.12 19.65
N GLY A 121 -12.26 -2.22 19.01
CA GLY A 121 -11.49 -3.29 19.63
C GLY A 121 -10.17 -3.64 18.92
N SER A 122 -9.70 -2.83 17.95
CA SER A 122 -8.43 -3.12 17.26
C SER A 122 -7.23 -2.84 18.19
N PRO A 123 -6.39 -3.84 18.51
CA PRO A 123 -5.27 -3.65 19.44
C PRO A 123 -4.22 -2.75 18.80
N THR A 124 -3.98 -1.60 19.42
CA THR A 124 -2.81 -0.78 19.13
C THR A 124 -1.59 -1.59 19.58
N HIS A 125 -0.73 -2.01 18.64
CA HIS A 125 0.57 -2.57 19.00
C HIS A 125 1.41 -1.43 19.61
N SER A 126 1.26 -1.24 20.91
CA SER A 126 2.17 -0.46 21.75
C SER A 126 2.50 -1.32 22.95
N ASP A 127 3.74 -1.80 22.96
CA ASP A 127 4.32 -2.46 24.13
C ASP A 127 4.25 -1.51 25.33
N SER A 128 3.73 -2.05 26.44
CA SER A 128 4.02 -1.63 27.81
C SER A 128 3.58 -0.22 28.24
N THR A 129 2.33 -0.05 28.69
CA THR A 129 1.98 0.25 30.09
C THR A 129 0.47 0.42 30.22
N THR A 130 -0.07 -0.09 31.32
CA THR A 130 -1.48 0.03 31.72
C THR A 130 -1.90 1.50 31.76
N SER A 131 -2.75 1.94 30.84
CA SER A 131 -3.55 3.17 30.97
C SER A 131 -4.75 3.08 30.04
N SER A 132 -5.92 3.31 30.63
CA SER A 132 -7.23 3.55 30.01
C SER A 132 -7.17 3.90 28.51
N SER A 133 -7.77 3.05 27.68
CA SER A 133 -8.02 3.31 26.25
C SER A 133 -9.09 4.40 26.08
N SER A 134 -8.75 5.64 26.40
CA SER A 134 -9.41 6.79 25.79
C SER A 134 -8.81 6.92 24.40
N THR A 135 -9.55 6.47 23.37
CA THR A 135 -9.34 6.97 22.01
C THR A 135 -9.33 8.49 22.12
N GLU A 136 -8.18 9.12 21.87
CA GLU A 136 -8.10 10.58 21.79
C GLU A 136 -9.22 11.06 20.85
N PRO A 137 -10.01 12.08 21.24
CA PRO A 137 -11.08 12.60 20.39
C PRO A 137 -10.47 13.16 19.10
N GLY A 138 -10.47 12.33 18.06
CA GLY A 138 -9.86 12.65 16.77
C GLY A 138 -9.53 11.42 15.91
N ASP A 139 -9.05 10.33 16.51
CA ASP A 139 -8.50 9.19 15.73
C ASP A 139 -9.56 8.11 15.42
N GLU A 140 -10.70 8.56 14.91
CA GLU A 140 -11.82 7.70 14.55
C GLU A 140 -11.60 6.94 13.24
N TRP A 141 -10.76 7.47 12.36
CA TRP A 141 -10.51 6.91 11.04
C TRP A 141 -9.10 6.32 10.95
N GLU A 142 -8.95 5.30 10.12
CA GLU A 142 -7.68 4.67 9.81
C GLU A 142 -7.52 4.45 8.32
N LEU A 143 -6.27 4.51 7.85
CA LEU A 143 -5.86 3.86 6.63
C LEU A 143 -5.60 2.39 6.96
N PHE A 144 -6.45 1.52 6.43
CA PHE A 144 -6.35 0.08 6.56
C PHE A 144 -5.83 -0.54 5.28
N GLU A 145 -4.86 -1.43 5.39
CA GLU A 145 -4.27 -2.12 4.26
C GLU A 145 -4.30 -3.63 4.48
N GLU A 146 -4.76 -4.36 3.47
CA GLU A 146 -4.64 -5.80 3.39
C GLU A 146 -3.70 -6.19 2.26
N VAL A 147 -2.66 -6.95 2.57
CA VAL A 147 -1.68 -7.43 1.60
C VAL A 147 -1.73 -8.96 1.56
N LEU A 148 -1.89 -9.52 0.37
CA LEU A 148 -1.72 -10.95 0.11
C LEU A 148 -0.48 -11.11 -0.78
N THR A 149 0.49 -11.88 -0.31
CA THR A 149 1.69 -12.18 -1.08
C THR A 149 1.73 -13.65 -1.41
N ASP A 150 1.98 -13.98 -2.67
CA ASP A 150 2.17 -15.35 -3.14
C ASP A 150 3.58 -15.49 -3.75
N ALA A 151 4.39 -16.39 -3.20
CA ALA A 151 5.77 -16.59 -3.61
C ALA A 151 6.20 -18.06 -3.54
N ASN A 152 7.42 -18.36 -3.98
CA ASN A 152 8.04 -19.66 -3.73
C ASN A 152 8.17 -19.92 -2.21
N THR A 153 7.75 -21.10 -1.75
CA THR A 153 7.75 -21.48 -0.33
C THR A 153 9.11 -21.27 0.36
N MET A 154 10.23 -21.49 -0.35
CA MET A 154 11.57 -21.31 0.21
C MET A 154 11.94 -19.83 0.43
N MET A 155 11.37 -18.93 -0.37
CA MET A 155 11.62 -17.49 -0.27
C MET A 155 10.68 -16.80 0.72
N MET A 156 9.52 -17.40 0.99
CA MET A 156 8.45 -16.76 1.76
C MET A 156 8.89 -16.15 3.10
N PRO A 157 9.73 -16.79 3.94
CA PRO A 157 10.16 -16.17 5.20
C PRO A 157 10.93 -14.84 5.03
N PHE A 158 11.64 -14.67 3.91
CA PHE A 158 12.34 -13.43 3.59
C PHE A 158 11.40 -12.42 2.95
N THR A 159 10.58 -12.86 1.99
CA THR A 159 9.58 -12.03 1.32
C THR A 159 8.60 -11.43 2.31
N ALA A 160 8.03 -12.24 3.21
CA ALA A 160 7.08 -11.79 4.23
C ALA A 160 7.64 -10.65 5.10
N ARG A 161 8.89 -10.78 5.58
CA ARG A 161 9.55 -9.74 6.40
C ARG A 161 9.71 -8.42 5.64
N VAL A 162 10.08 -8.49 4.36
CA VAL A 162 10.22 -7.29 3.52
C VAL A 162 8.85 -6.66 3.26
N ILE A 163 7.84 -7.47 2.92
CA ILE A 163 6.47 -7.02 2.68
C ILE A 163 5.90 -6.33 3.92
N ASP A 164 6.01 -6.96 5.09
CA ASP A 164 5.50 -6.40 6.35
C ASP A 164 6.10 -5.02 6.64
N LYS A 165 7.41 -4.89 6.47
CA LYS A 165 8.13 -3.63 6.68
C LYS A 165 7.73 -2.57 5.64
N VAL A 166 7.81 -2.91 4.35
CA VAL A 166 7.62 -1.95 3.25
C VAL A 166 6.20 -1.43 3.22
N HIS A 167 5.20 -2.30 3.37
CA HIS A 167 3.79 -1.89 3.35
C HIS A 167 3.42 -1.04 4.57
N ASN A 168 3.94 -1.37 5.76
CA ASN A 168 3.78 -0.50 6.93
C ASN A 168 4.35 0.90 6.68
N GLN A 169 5.55 0.99 6.10
CA GLN A 169 6.19 2.27 5.79
C GLN A 169 5.45 3.06 4.70
N ILE A 170 4.98 2.39 3.65
CA ILE A 170 4.19 3.02 2.58
C ILE A 170 2.93 3.63 3.18
N SER A 171 2.15 2.84 3.93
CA SER A 171 0.89 3.29 4.52
C SER A 171 1.08 4.46 5.49
N GLN A 172 2.12 4.42 6.34
CA GLN A 172 2.44 5.55 7.22
C GLN A 172 2.76 6.81 6.42
N ARG A 173 3.64 6.70 5.41
CA ARG A 173 4.07 7.86 4.62
C ARG A 173 2.97 8.46 3.75
N VAL A 174 2.01 7.64 3.30
CA VAL A 174 0.82 8.13 2.59
C VAL A 174 0.00 9.05 3.51
N VAL A 175 -0.25 8.65 4.75
CA VAL A 175 -0.98 9.47 5.72
C VAL A 175 -0.19 10.74 6.06
N ASP A 176 1.12 10.61 6.30
CA ASP A 176 1.99 11.75 6.61
C ASP A 176 2.03 12.79 5.46
N GLU A 177 2.14 12.32 4.21
CA GLU A 177 2.16 13.19 3.04
C GLU A 177 0.80 13.86 2.81
N ALA A 178 -0.30 13.10 2.93
CA ALA A 178 -1.66 13.65 2.84
C ALA A 178 -1.90 14.72 3.91
N PHE A 179 -1.47 14.47 5.16
CA PHE A 179 -1.55 15.42 6.25
C PHE A 179 -0.78 16.70 5.95
N LYS A 180 0.48 16.56 5.51
CA LYS A 180 1.34 17.69 5.16
C LYS A 180 0.75 18.51 4.00
N ALA A 181 0.24 17.86 2.97
CA ALA A 181 -0.37 18.52 1.81
C ALA A 181 -1.65 19.29 2.21
N TYR A 182 -2.46 18.73 3.12
CA TYR A 182 -3.65 19.37 3.66
C TYR A 182 -3.31 20.63 4.48
N MET A 183 -2.36 20.50 5.42
CA MET A 183 -1.93 21.63 6.26
C MET A 183 -1.29 22.76 5.46
N ASN A 184 -0.66 22.44 4.33
CA ASN A 184 -0.02 23.42 3.43
C ASN A 184 -0.98 23.99 2.37
N GLY A 185 -2.24 23.54 2.31
CA GLY A 185 -3.23 23.99 1.32
C GLY A 185 -2.91 23.59 -0.13
N THR A 186 -2.01 22.63 -0.35
CA THR A 186 -1.52 22.25 -1.69
C THR A 186 -2.50 21.36 -2.46
N LEU A 187 -3.60 20.93 -1.84
CA LEU A 187 -4.62 20.06 -2.44
C LEU A 187 -5.75 20.83 -3.15
N TYR A 188 -5.75 22.16 -3.11
CA TYR A 188 -6.80 23.03 -3.69
C TYR A 188 -6.32 23.92 -4.85
N GLN A 189 -5.16 23.64 -5.44
CA GLN A 189 -4.66 24.29 -6.66
C GLN A 189 -4.66 23.32 -7.82
#